data_AF-A0AAW6EKR8-F1
#
_entry.id   AF-A0AAW6EKR8-F1
#
_cell.length_a   1.000
_cell.length_b   1.000
_cell.length_c   1.000
_cell.angle_alpha   90.00
_cell.angle_beta   90.00
_cell.angle_gamma   90.00
#
_symmetry.space_group_name_H-M   'P 1'
#
loop_
_entity.id
_entity.type
_entity.pdbx_description
1 polymer ?
#
loop_
_entity_poly.entity_id
_entity_poly.type
_entity_poly.pdbx_seq_one_letter_code
_entity_poly.pdbx_strand_id
1 'polypeptide(L)'
;MSNTPQIRFAGFTDAWEQRELRTAATFSKGSGYSKNDLKENGTPIILYGRLYTKYETVISEVDTFVDVQPNSVYSTGHEVIVPASGETAEDISRASFVAKSGILLGGDLNIIVPDDYINPVFLALTISNGNQQKELSKRAQGKSVVHIHNSDLENVVLLYPKYEEQEKIGEYFSKLDSLITLHQRKLETLQKMKKSLLQKMFV
;
A
#
# COMPACT_ATOMS: atom_id res chain seq x y z
N MET A 1 -25.10 -7.07 8.36
CA MET A 1 -23.75 -7.68 8.48
C MET A 1 -23.31 -7.51 9.93
N SER A 2 -22.51 -8.43 10.47
CA SER A 2 -21.99 -8.27 11.85
C SER A 2 -20.97 -7.14 11.88
N ASN A 3 -21.14 -6.16 12.77
CA ASN A 3 -20.16 -5.09 13.01
C ASN A 3 -19.02 -5.54 13.94
N THR A 4 -18.85 -6.86 14.08
CA THR A 4 -17.85 -7.47 14.93
C THR A 4 -17.12 -8.53 14.12
N PRO A 5 -15.78 -8.49 14.03
CA PRO A 5 -15.01 -9.49 13.31
C PRO A 5 -15.08 -10.86 14.01
N GLN A 6 -14.94 -11.94 13.24
CA GLN A 6 -14.95 -13.32 13.77
C GLN A 6 -13.67 -13.64 14.57
N ILE A 7 -12.54 -13.07 14.18
CA ILE A 7 -11.25 -13.19 14.86
C ILE A 7 -10.88 -11.79 15.35
N ARG A 8 -10.57 -11.68 16.64
CA ARG A 8 -10.30 -10.40 17.30
C ARG A 8 -9.29 -10.57 18.42
N PHE A 9 -8.52 -9.52 18.71
CA PHE A 9 -7.66 -9.50 19.88
C PHE A 9 -8.49 -9.53 21.17
N ALA A 10 -8.00 -10.25 22.17
CA ALA A 10 -8.62 -10.28 23.49
C ALA A 10 -8.68 -8.88 24.11
N GLY A 11 -9.79 -8.56 24.77
CA GLY A 11 -10.02 -7.27 25.44
C GLY A 11 -10.75 -6.23 24.59
N PHE A 12 -10.96 -6.46 23.30
CA PHE A 12 -11.78 -5.59 22.45
C PHE A 12 -13.16 -6.18 22.24
N THR A 13 -14.20 -5.49 22.71
CA THR A 13 -15.59 -5.95 22.67
C THR A 13 -16.53 -5.00 21.95
N ASP A 14 -16.16 -3.73 21.84
CA ASP A 14 -17.00 -2.70 21.21
C ASP A 14 -17.23 -3.00 19.73
N ALA A 15 -18.42 -2.68 19.21
CA ALA A 15 -18.69 -2.82 17.78
C ALA A 15 -17.79 -1.90 16.96
N TRP A 16 -17.40 -2.32 15.76
CA TRP A 16 -16.70 -1.46 14.82
C TRP A 16 -17.68 -0.42 14.26
N GLU A 17 -17.18 0.79 14.04
CA GLU A 17 -17.91 1.86 13.39
C GLU A 17 -17.84 1.72 11.88
N GLN A 18 -18.89 2.18 11.19
CA GLN A 18 -18.98 2.17 9.74
C GLN A 18 -19.11 3.61 9.23
N ARG A 19 -18.20 4.03 8.35
CA ARG A 19 -18.24 5.35 7.70
C ARG A 19 -17.81 5.28 6.24
N GLU A 20 -18.32 6.19 5.44
CA GLU A 20 -17.78 6.40 4.09
C GLU A 20 -16.44 7.13 4.17
N LEU A 21 -15.47 6.71 3.36
CA LEU A 21 -14.11 7.20 3.42
C LEU A 21 -14.03 8.72 3.12
N ARG A 22 -14.96 9.26 2.31
CA ARG A 22 -15.09 10.71 2.08
C ARG A 22 -15.23 11.55 3.36
N THR A 23 -15.70 10.95 4.45
CA THR A 23 -15.93 11.61 5.74
C THR A 23 -14.83 11.38 6.76
N ALA A 24 -13.82 10.57 6.40
CA ALA A 24 -12.75 10.12 7.30
C ALA A 24 -11.34 10.30 6.72
N ALA A 25 -11.24 10.93 5.54
CA ALA A 25 -9.98 11.17 4.85
C ALA A 25 -10.13 12.30 3.83
N THR A 26 -8.99 12.90 3.46
CA THR A 26 -8.89 13.80 2.32
C THR A 26 -8.18 13.12 1.15
N PHE A 27 -8.53 13.53 -0.06
CA PHE A 27 -8.10 12.85 -1.28
C PHE A 27 -7.39 13.83 -2.20
N SER A 28 -6.27 13.39 -2.76
CA SER A 28 -5.54 14.12 -3.79
C SER A 28 -4.89 13.14 -4.76
N LYS A 29 -4.19 13.66 -5.78
CA LYS A 29 -3.53 12.83 -6.78
C LYS A 29 -2.06 13.17 -6.83
N GLY A 30 -1.22 12.17 -7.04
CA GLY A 30 0.18 12.39 -7.38
C GLY A 30 0.32 13.11 -8.71
N SER A 31 1.56 13.41 -9.10
CA SER A 31 1.81 14.25 -10.27
C SER A 31 2.94 13.71 -11.11
N GLY A 32 2.72 13.66 -12.43
CA GLY A 32 3.75 13.43 -13.43
C GLY A 32 4.52 12.11 -13.29
N TYR A 33 5.74 12.11 -13.84
CA TYR A 33 6.70 11.01 -13.86
C TYR A 33 6.26 9.70 -14.53
N SER A 34 7.16 9.21 -15.36
CA SER A 34 7.09 7.93 -16.04
C SER A 34 8.31 7.08 -15.68
N LYS A 35 8.33 5.83 -16.15
CA LYS A 35 9.51 4.96 -15.99
C LYS A 35 10.76 5.53 -16.68
N ASN A 36 10.59 6.39 -17.69
CA ASN A 36 11.72 6.98 -18.43
C ASN A 36 12.43 8.09 -17.64
N ASP A 37 11.79 8.63 -16.59
CA ASP A 37 12.37 9.68 -15.75
C ASP A 37 13.32 9.11 -14.68
N LEU A 38 13.31 7.78 -14.48
CA LEU A 38 14.09 7.10 -13.44
C LEU A 38 15.59 7.26 -13.65
N LYS A 39 16.30 7.55 -12.57
CA LYS A 39 17.75 7.73 -12.50
C LYS A 39 18.37 6.90 -11.38
N GLU A 40 19.68 6.71 -11.45
CA GLU A 40 20.45 6.02 -10.40
C GLU A 40 20.45 6.80 -9.07
N ASN A 41 20.46 8.13 -9.13
CA ASN A 41 20.49 9.02 -7.97
C ASN A 41 19.53 10.19 -8.19
N GLY A 42 19.05 10.80 -7.11
CA GLY A 42 18.13 11.94 -7.17
C GLY A 42 17.19 11.98 -5.96
N THR A 43 16.01 12.57 -6.17
CA THR A 43 14.95 12.60 -5.15
C THR A 43 14.16 11.28 -5.21
N PRO A 44 13.92 10.61 -4.07
CA PRO A 44 13.18 9.35 -4.05
C PRO A 44 11.75 9.54 -4.57
N ILE A 45 11.28 8.60 -5.39
CA ILE A 45 9.92 8.63 -5.96
C ILE A 45 9.24 7.26 -5.85
N ILE A 46 7.93 7.28 -5.62
CA ILE A 46 7.06 6.12 -5.75
C ILE A 46 6.25 6.24 -7.03
N LEU A 47 6.37 5.23 -7.90
CA LEU A 47 5.50 5.05 -9.07
C LEU A 47 4.53 3.90 -8.82
N TYR A 48 3.32 3.99 -9.37
CA TYR A 48 2.24 3.02 -9.16
C TYR A 48 2.68 1.56 -9.40
N GLY A 49 3.49 1.30 -10.44
CA GLY A 49 3.97 -0.04 -10.79
C GLY A 49 4.81 -0.71 -9.70
N ARG A 50 5.40 0.08 -8.78
CA ARG A 50 6.18 -0.44 -7.64
C ARG A 50 5.29 -0.92 -6.51
N LEU A 51 4.05 -0.40 -6.41
CA LEU A 51 3.14 -0.77 -5.35
C LEU A 51 2.82 -2.25 -5.40
N TYR A 52 2.66 -2.86 -6.59
CA TYR A 52 2.36 -4.29 -6.73
C TYR A 52 3.57 -5.21 -6.97
N THR A 53 4.73 -4.65 -7.35
CA THR A 53 5.94 -5.44 -7.66
C THR A 53 6.99 -5.46 -6.55
N LYS A 54 6.98 -4.49 -5.64
CA LYS A 54 8.06 -4.31 -4.66
C LYS A 54 7.57 -3.99 -3.26
N TYR A 55 6.61 -3.09 -3.13
CA TYR A 55 6.25 -2.53 -1.84
C TYR A 55 5.23 -3.38 -1.09
N GLU A 56 5.41 -3.45 0.22
CA GLU A 56 4.49 -4.08 1.18
C GLU A 56 3.46 -3.05 1.66
N THR A 57 2.71 -3.36 2.72
CA THR A 57 1.73 -2.43 3.31
C THR A 57 2.39 -1.15 3.81
N VAL A 58 3.61 -1.21 4.35
CA VAL A 58 4.35 -0.04 4.83
C VAL A 58 5.56 0.21 3.94
N ILE A 59 5.64 1.39 3.33
CA ILE A 59 6.79 1.82 2.54
C ILE A 59 7.75 2.57 3.46
N SER A 60 8.81 1.86 3.87
CA SER A 60 9.88 2.39 4.71
C SER A 60 11.13 2.80 3.91
N GLU A 61 11.32 2.23 2.71
CA GLU A 61 12.47 2.50 1.86
C GLU A 61 12.03 2.59 0.39
N VAL A 62 12.64 3.51 -0.34
CA VAL A 62 12.42 3.75 -1.77
C VAL A 62 13.77 3.73 -2.46
N ASP A 63 13.87 2.93 -3.52
CA ASP A 63 15.08 2.63 -4.29
C ASP A 63 15.02 3.18 -5.73
N THR A 64 14.04 4.04 -6.01
CA THR A 64 13.87 4.72 -7.29
C THR A 64 13.97 6.22 -7.14
N PHE A 65 14.69 6.88 -8.04
CA PHE A 65 15.05 8.29 -7.94
C PHE A 65 14.76 9.04 -9.24
N VAL A 66 14.45 10.33 -9.14
CA VAL A 66 14.21 11.25 -10.27
C VAL A 66 14.74 12.64 -9.95
N ASP A 67 14.86 13.47 -10.99
CA ASP A 67 15.01 14.92 -10.80
C ASP A 67 13.65 15.56 -10.52
N VAL A 68 13.62 16.57 -9.66
CA VAL A 68 12.39 17.29 -9.30
C VAL A 68 11.88 18.08 -10.50
N GLN A 69 10.62 17.87 -10.86
CA GLN A 69 9.89 18.60 -11.90
C GLN A 69 8.95 19.68 -11.29
N PRO A 70 8.56 20.72 -12.06
CA PRO A 70 7.50 21.63 -11.65
C PRO A 70 6.22 20.86 -11.30
N ASN A 71 5.53 21.27 -10.22
CA ASN A 71 4.32 20.61 -9.70
C ASN A 71 4.50 19.19 -9.16
N SER A 72 5.73 18.83 -8.78
CA SER A 72 6.01 17.61 -8.03
C SER A 72 5.23 17.57 -6.72
N VAL A 73 4.62 16.42 -6.41
CA VAL A 73 3.89 16.20 -5.16
C VAL A 73 4.80 15.44 -4.20
N TYR A 74 5.04 16.03 -3.03
CA TYR A 74 5.80 15.42 -1.96
C TYR A 74 4.88 14.77 -0.92
N SER A 75 5.24 13.57 -0.56
CA SER A 75 4.76 12.86 0.62
C SER A 75 5.07 13.66 1.89
N THR A 76 4.08 13.73 2.79
CA THR A 76 4.22 14.34 4.12
C THR A 76 4.48 13.30 5.21
N GLY A 77 4.39 12.00 4.89
CA GLY A 77 4.65 10.90 5.81
C GLY A 77 3.41 10.41 6.57
N HIS A 78 2.20 10.74 6.08
CA HIS A 78 0.94 10.33 6.72
C HIS A 78 -0.08 9.74 5.74
N GLU A 79 0.29 9.58 4.47
CA GLU A 79 -0.66 9.23 3.41
C GLU A 79 -0.61 7.74 3.06
N VAL A 80 -1.79 7.23 2.70
CA VAL A 80 -1.98 5.95 2.06
C VAL A 80 -2.14 6.19 0.56
N ILE A 81 -1.38 5.46 -0.24
CA ILE A 81 -1.41 5.56 -1.70
C ILE A 81 -2.02 4.31 -2.31
N VAL A 82 -2.81 4.51 -3.37
CA VAL A 82 -3.48 3.44 -4.13
C VAL A 82 -3.20 3.66 -5.62
N PRO A 83 -2.85 2.63 -6.41
CA PRO A 83 -2.69 2.77 -7.85
C PRO A 83 -3.99 3.27 -8.50
N ALA A 84 -3.89 4.32 -9.30
CA ALA A 84 -5.00 4.81 -10.11
C ALA A 84 -5.23 3.96 -11.36
N SER A 85 -4.24 3.16 -11.75
CA SER A 85 -4.24 2.36 -12.98
C SER A 85 -3.55 1.01 -12.72
N GLY A 86 -4.03 -0.05 -13.38
CA GLY A 86 -3.43 -1.38 -13.31
C GLY A 86 -3.99 -2.33 -14.36
N GLU A 87 -3.33 -3.48 -14.50
CA GLU A 87 -3.71 -4.53 -15.47
C GLU A 87 -4.72 -5.49 -14.88
N THR A 88 -4.63 -5.75 -13.58
CA THR A 88 -5.57 -6.61 -12.85
C THR A 88 -6.35 -5.85 -11.80
N ALA A 89 -7.49 -6.42 -11.39
CA ALA A 89 -8.29 -5.92 -10.27
C ALA A 89 -7.52 -5.96 -8.93
N GLU A 90 -6.57 -6.89 -8.79
CA GLU A 90 -5.71 -7.02 -7.61
C GLU A 90 -4.66 -5.90 -7.57
N ASP A 91 -4.09 -5.52 -8.72
CA ASP A 91 -3.09 -4.45 -8.79
C ASP A 91 -3.64 -3.11 -8.31
N ILE A 92 -4.86 -2.78 -8.72
CA ILE A 92 -5.51 -1.49 -8.41
C ILE A 92 -6.14 -1.44 -7.02
N SER A 93 -6.40 -2.61 -6.41
CA SER A 93 -7.00 -2.70 -5.07
C SER A 93 -5.96 -2.82 -3.98
N ARG A 94 -4.71 -2.42 -4.26
CA ARG A 94 -3.59 -2.46 -3.33
C ARG A 94 -3.32 -1.07 -2.78
N ALA A 95 -3.08 -0.99 -1.48
CA ALA A 95 -2.80 0.25 -0.77
C ALA A 95 -1.54 0.11 0.07
N SER A 96 -0.75 1.18 0.12
CA SER A 96 0.46 1.23 0.93
C SER A 96 0.54 2.54 1.69
N PHE A 97 0.95 2.47 2.95
CA PHE A 97 1.25 3.63 3.79
C PHE A 97 2.66 4.14 3.51
N VAL A 98 2.80 5.44 3.23
CA VAL A 98 4.09 6.11 3.03
C VAL A 98 4.55 6.72 4.36
N ALA A 99 5.48 6.04 5.04
CA ALA A 99 5.87 6.40 6.40
C ALA A 99 6.89 7.56 6.48
N LYS A 100 7.56 7.90 5.37
CA LYS A 100 8.61 8.91 5.31
C LYS A 100 8.19 10.08 4.45
N SER A 101 8.35 11.29 4.98
CA SER A 101 8.17 12.52 4.22
C SER A 101 9.30 12.74 3.21
N GLY A 102 9.06 13.64 2.26
CA GLY A 102 10.07 14.04 1.27
C GLY A 102 10.22 13.06 0.10
N ILE A 103 9.33 12.08 -0.02
CA ILE A 103 9.26 11.15 -1.16
C ILE A 103 8.29 11.72 -2.20
N LEU A 104 8.68 11.71 -3.47
CA LEU A 104 7.81 12.11 -4.57
C LEU A 104 6.74 11.06 -4.87
N LEU A 105 5.52 11.50 -5.19
CA LEU A 105 4.40 10.63 -5.53
C LEU A 105 3.99 10.83 -7.00
N GLY A 106 4.19 9.79 -7.81
CA GLY A 106 3.91 9.81 -9.25
C GLY A 106 2.42 9.95 -9.61
N GLY A 107 2.16 10.34 -10.85
CA GLY A 107 0.86 10.75 -11.37
C GLY A 107 -0.26 9.72 -11.23
N ASP A 108 0.04 8.44 -11.43
CA ASP A 108 -0.96 7.37 -11.34
C ASP A 108 -1.15 6.82 -9.92
N LEU A 109 -1.02 7.69 -8.92
CA LEU A 109 -1.32 7.38 -7.52
C LEU A 109 -2.48 8.25 -7.04
N ASN A 110 -3.50 7.59 -6.50
CA ASN A 110 -4.47 8.21 -5.61
C ASN A 110 -3.82 8.35 -4.23
N ILE A 111 -3.94 9.52 -3.63
CA ILE A 111 -3.35 9.84 -2.31
C ILE A 111 -4.51 10.06 -1.35
N ILE A 112 -4.49 9.32 -0.25
CA ILE A 112 -5.49 9.36 0.81
C ILE A 112 -4.78 9.77 2.10
N VAL A 113 -5.17 10.91 2.67
CA VAL A 113 -4.69 11.33 3.99
C VAL A 113 -5.83 11.06 4.99
N PRO A 114 -5.72 10.01 5.83
CA PRO A 114 -6.74 9.71 6.83
C PRO A 114 -6.81 10.77 7.92
N ASP A 115 -7.97 10.92 8.55
CA ASP A 115 -8.13 11.68 9.78
C ASP A 115 -7.41 10.99 10.96
N ASP A 116 -7.10 11.75 12.02
CA ASP A 116 -6.29 11.29 13.17
C ASP A 116 -6.81 10.01 13.87
N TYR A 117 -8.11 9.73 13.77
CA TYR A 117 -8.74 8.55 14.39
C TYR A 117 -8.67 7.29 13.51
N ILE A 118 -8.11 7.38 12.30
CA ILE A 118 -7.87 6.26 11.40
C ILE A 118 -6.37 6.06 11.27
N ASN A 119 -5.88 4.90 11.72
CA ASN A 119 -4.49 4.54 11.58
C ASN A 119 -4.15 4.27 10.09
N PRO A 120 -3.13 4.93 9.50
CA PRO A 120 -2.79 4.77 8.08
C PRO A 120 -2.43 3.33 7.68
N VAL A 121 -1.75 2.58 8.57
CA VAL A 121 -1.40 1.18 8.32
C VAL A 121 -2.67 0.33 8.28
N PHE A 122 -3.58 0.55 9.24
CA PHE A 122 -4.88 -0.14 9.25
C PHE A 122 -5.71 0.16 8.00
N LEU A 123 -5.71 1.42 7.54
CA LEU A 123 -6.40 1.81 6.31
C LEU A 123 -5.81 1.09 5.10
N ALA A 124 -4.47 1.06 4.97
CA ALA A 124 -3.79 0.35 3.89
C ALA A 124 -4.10 -1.16 3.90
N LEU A 125 -4.12 -1.79 5.07
CA LEU A 125 -4.47 -3.21 5.22
C LEU A 125 -5.92 -3.48 4.80
N THR A 126 -6.85 -2.64 5.25
CA THR A 126 -8.27 -2.78 4.98
C THR A 126 -8.62 -2.57 3.51
N ILE A 127 -8.02 -1.57 2.85
CA ILE A 127 -8.19 -1.38 1.41
C ILE A 127 -7.61 -2.57 0.64
N SER A 128 -6.44 -3.08 1.05
CA SER A 128 -5.73 -4.14 0.34
C SER A 128 -6.31 -5.54 0.51
N ASN A 129 -6.93 -5.84 1.65
CA ASN A 129 -7.30 -7.22 2.02
C ASN A 129 -8.72 -7.35 2.59
N GLY A 130 -9.42 -6.23 2.81
CA GLY A 130 -10.76 -6.20 3.38
C GLY A 130 -11.86 -6.44 2.35
N ASN A 131 -13.10 -6.21 2.78
CA ASN A 131 -14.24 -6.19 1.86
C ASN A 131 -14.12 -5.06 0.82
N GLN A 132 -13.42 -4.00 1.18
CA GLN A 132 -13.12 -2.85 0.34
C GLN A 132 -12.34 -3.26 -0.91
N GLN A 133 -11.36 -4.16 -0.77
CA GLN A 133 -10.64 -4.75 -1.89
C GLN A 133 -11.61 -5.40 -2.89
N LYS A 134 -12.55 -6.20 -2.38
CA LYS A 134 -13.55 -6.90 -3.21
C LYS A 134 -14.52 -5.92 -3.88
N GLU A 135 -14.91 -4.86 -3.19
CA GLU A 135 -15.77 -3.82 -3.76
C GLU A 135 -15.05 -3.07 -4.90
N LEU A 136 -13.80 -2.64 -4.68
CA LEU A 136 -12.97 -2.00 -5.71
C LEU A 136 -12.71 -2.95 -6.88
N SER A 137 -12.42 -4.22 -6.60
CA SER A 137 -12.17 -5.24 -7.62
C SER A 137 -13.40 -5.58 -8.46
N LYS A 138 -14.62 -5.48 -7.92
CA LYS A 138 -15.85 -5.66 -8.71
C LYS A 138 -16.08 -4.53 -9.70
N ARG A 139 -15.76 -3.29 -9.30
CA ARG A 139 -15.84 -2.11 -10.19
C ARG A 139 -14.83 -2.20 -11.35
N ALA A 140 -13.80 -3.03 -11.19
CA ALA A 140 -12.74 -3.28 -12.14
C ALA A 140 -13.08 -4.26 -13.28
N GLN A 141 -14.12 -5.08 -13.12
CA GLN A 141 -14.34 -6.22 -14.02
C GLN A 141 -14.75 -5.80 -15.45
N GLY A 142 -14.15 -6.43 -16.46
CA GLY A 142 -14.55 -6.33 -17.87
C GLY A 142 -13.72 -5.40 -18.75
N LYS A 143 -12.57 -4.89 -18.28
CA LYS A 143 -11.66 -4.02 -19.05
C LYS A 143 -10.23 -4.57 -19.06
N SER A 144 -9.50 -4.34 -20.16
CA SER A 144 -8.07 -4.71 -20.30
C SER A 144 -7.13 -3.87 -19.43
N VAL A 145 -7.56 -2.65 -19.08
CA VAL A 145 -6.89 -1.76 -18.13
C VAL A 145 -7.97 -1.19 -17.23
N VAL A 146 -7.72 -1.22 -15.92
CA VAL A 146 -8.66 -0.70 -14.95
C VAL A 146 -8.13 0.59 -14.35
N HIS A 147 -9.02 1.57 -14.23
CA HIS A 147 -8.76 2.82 -13.55
C HIS A 147 -9.64 2.97 -12.32
N ILE A 148 -9.02 3.39 -11.21
CA ILE A 148 -9.70 3.80 -9.98
C ILE A 148 -9.40 5.28 -9.77
N HIS A 149 -10.43 6.07 -9.55
CA HIS A 149 -10.30 7.48 -9.22
C HIS A 149 -10.56 7.74 -7.74
N ASN A 150 -10.15 8.90 -7.23
CA ASN A 150 -10.48 9.33 -5.87
C ASN A 150 -11.99 9.29 -5.60
N SER A 151 -12.82 9.64 -6.58
CA SER A 151 -14.28 9.53 -6.46
C SER A 151 -14.75 8.10 -6.17
N ASP A 152 -14.05 7.07 -6.67
CA ASP A 152 -14.39 5.68 -6.36
C ASP A 152 -14.04 5.33 -4.92
N LEU A 153 -12.89 5.81 -4.44
CA LEU A 153 -12.35 5.60 -3.09
C LEU A 153 -13.16 6.35 -2.02
N GLU A 154 -13.62 7.57 -2.32
CA GLU A 154 -14.49 8.37 -1.46
C GLU A 154 -15.77 7.63 -1.06
N ASN A 155 -16.33 6.85 -1.99
CA ASN A 155 -17.55 6.06 -1.79
C ASN A 155 -17.28 4.69 -1.11
N VAL A 156 -16.04 4.37 -0.76
CA VAL A 156 -15.73 3.12 -0.05
C VAL A 156 -16.22 3.21 1.38
N VAL A 157 -16.92 2.18 1.84
CA VAL A 157 -17.36 2.06 3.22
C VAL A 157 -16.26 1.41 4.05
N LEU A 158 -15.70 2.16 4.99
CA LEU A 158 -14.73 1.67 5.96
C LEU A 158 -15.46 1.16 7.21
N LEU A 159 -15.12 -0.07 7.62
CA LEU A 159 -15.49 -0.60 8.93
C LEU A 159 -14.22 -0.61 9.79
N TYR A 160 -14.22 0.10 10.92
CA TYR A 160 -13.02 0.29 11.73
C TYR A 160 -13.31 0.23 13.24
N PRO A 161 -12.41 -0.34 14.06
CA PRO A 161 -12.51 -0.29 15.51
C PRO A 161 -11.96 1.02 16.08
N LYS A 162 -11.97 1.14 17.41
CA LYS A 162 -11.20 2.16 18.12
C LYS A 162 -9.71 2.12 17.73
N TYR A 163 -9.07 3.26 17.80
CA TYR A 163 -7.70 3.47 17.32
C TYR A 163 -6.69 2.47 17.90
N GLU A 164 -6.81 2.13 19.18
CA GLU A 164 -5.89 1.21 19.88
C GLU A 164 -5.96 -0.22 19.31
N GLU A 165 -7.12 -0.63 18.79
CA GLU A 165 -7.24 -1.91 18.11
C GLU A 165 -6.68 -1.84 16.70
N GLN A 166 -6.88 -0.72 16.00
CA GLN A 166 -6.31 -0.50 14.67
C GLN A 166 -4.77 -0.57 14.71
N GLU A 167 -4.15 0.04 15.71
CA GLU A 167 -2.70 -0.01 15.95
C GLU A 167 -2.22 -1.45 16.17
N LYS A 168 -2.87 -2.21 17.07
CA LYS A 168 -2.50 -3.63 17.29
C LYS A 168 -2.65 -4.49 16.04
N ILE A 169 -3.68 -4.25 15.23
CA ILE A 169 -3.85 -4.93 13.94
C ILE A 169 -2.67 -4.56 13.02
N GLY A 170 -2.37 -3.26 12.87
CA GLY A 170 -1.28 -2.77 12.05
C GLY A 170 0.08 -3.34 12.45
N GLU A 171 0.41 -3.33 13.74
CA GLU A 171 1.65 -3.90 14.29
C GLU A 171 1.78 -5.40 14.01
N TYR A 172 0.68 -6.14 14.21
CA TYR A 172 0.68 -7.59 14.00
C TYR A 172 1.01 -7.95 12.55
N PHE A 173 0.34 -7.32 11.59
CA PHE A 173 0.59 -7.59 10.17
C PHE A 173 1.94 -7.05 9.70
N SER A 174 2.38 -5.88 10.19
CA SER A 174 3.71 -5.35 9.88
C SER A 174 4.83 -6.28 10.35
N LYS A 175 4.63 -6.95 11.49
CA LYS A 175 5.55 -7.97 12.00
C LYS A 175 5.56 -9.22 11.12
N LEU A 176 4.40 -9.66 10.62
CA LEU A 176 4.32 -10.78 9.69
C LEU A 176 5.04 -10.47 8.37
N ASP A 177 4.82 -9.29 7.82
CA ASP A 177 5.51 -8.82 6.60
C ASP A 177 7.03 -8.86 6.82
N SER A 178 7.52 -8.26 7.90
CA SER A 178 8.95 -8.27 8.26
C SER A 178 9.53 -9.69 8.37
N LEU A 179 8.77 -10.64 8.95
CA LEU A 179 9.18 -12.04 9.05
C LEU A 179 9.24 -12.71 7.67
N ILE A 180 8.27 -12.44 6.80
CA ILE A 180 8.26 -12.95 5.42
C ILE A 180 9.47 -12.41 4.67
N THR A 181 9.74 -11.09 4.71
CA THR A 181 10.90 -10.47 4.07
C THR A 181 12.21 -11.11 4.52
N LEU A 182 12.36 -11.35 5.84
CA LEU A 182 13.54 -11.99 6.40
C LEU A 182 13.75 -13.41 5.85
N HIS A 183 12.69 -14.21 5.78
CA HIS A 183 12.77 -15.58 5.26
C HIS A 183 13.02 -15.61 3.75
N GLN A 184 12.45 -14.67 2.99
CA GLN A 184 12.71 -14.51 1.55
C GLN A 184 14.20 -14.27 1.28
N ARG A 185 14.82 -13.34 2.02
CA ARG A 185 16.27 -13.04 1.92
C ARG A 185 17.15 -14.25 2.25
N LYS A 186 16.76 -15.03 3.26
CA LYS A 186 17.45 -16.27 3.63
C LYS A 186 17.36 -17.31 2.51
N LEU A 187 16.18 -17.48 1.91
CA LEU A 187 15.98 -18.40 0.78
C LEU A 187 16.86 -18.02 -0.42
N GLU A 188 16.88 -16.75 -0.81
CA GLU A 188 17.73 -16.26 -1.91
C GLU A 188 19.22 -16.51 -1.65
N THR A 189 19.66 -16.29 -0.40
CA THR A 189 21.05 -16.54 0.00
C THR A 189 21.41 -18.02 -0.13
N LEU A 190 20.55 -18.92 0.36
CA LEU A 190 20.75 -20.37 0.26
C LEU A 190 20.76 -20.85 -1.20
N GLN A 191 19.90 -20.29 -2.05
CA GLN A 191 19.89 -20.61 -3.48
C GLN A 191 21.19 -20.17 -4.17
N LYS A 192 21.70 -18.97 -3.86
CA LYS A 192 23.01 -18.48 -4.36
C LYS A 192 24.16 -19.38 -3.89
N MET A 193 24.17 -19.77 -2.62
CA MET A 193 25.17 -20.69 -2.07
C MET A 193 25.11 -22.05 -2.75
N LYS A 194 23.91 -22.65 -2.89
CA LYS A 194 23.71 -23.91 -3.61
C LYS A 194 24.27 -23.83 -5.04
N LYS A 195 23.94 -22.76 -5.78
CA LYS A 195 24.44 -22.54 -7.14
C LYS A 195 25.97 -22.46 -7.17
N SER A 196 26.57 -21.70 -6.26
CA SER A 196 28.03 -21.57 -6.16
C SER A 196 28.72 -22.90 -5.82
N LEU A 197 28.18 -23.67 -4.88
CA LEU A 197 28.71 -24.98 -4.51
C LEU A 197 28.62 -25.97 -5.67
N LEU A 198 27.47 -26.05 -6.35
CA LEU A 198 27.31 -26.91 -7.53
C LEU A 198 28.28 -26.52 -8.65
N GLN A 199 28.47 -25.23 -8.91
CA GLN A 199 29.46 -24.75 -9.88
C GLN A 199 30.88 -25.17 -9.49
N LYS A 200 31.24 -25.17 -8.19
CA LYS A 200 32.57 -25.60 -7.74
C LYS A 200 32.75 -27.11 -7.72
N MET A 201 31.66 -27.89 -7.66
CA MET A 201 31.72 -29.35 -7.58
C MET A 201 31.81 -30.03 -8.96
N PHE A 202 31.25 -29.41 -10.00
CA PHE A 202 31.12 -29.99 -11.34
C PHE A 202 31.84 -29.18 -12.43
N VAL A 203 32.81 -28.35 -12.03
CA VAL A 203 33.79 -27.69 -12.89
C VAL A 203 35.16 -28.26 -12.58
#